data_AF-A0A8I2BIR6-F1
#
_entry.id   AF-A0A8I2BIR6-F1
#
_cell.length_a   1.000
_cell.length_b   1.000
_cell.length_c   1.000
_cell.angle_alpha   90.00
_cell.angle_beta   90.00
_cell.angle_gamma   90.00
#
_symmetry.space_group_name_H-M   'P 1'
#
loop_
_entity.id
_entity.type
_entity.pdbx_description
1 polymer ?
#
loop_
_entity_poly.entity_id
_entity_poly.type
_entity_poly.pdbx_seq_one_letter_code
_entity_poly.pdbx_strand_id
1 'polypeptide(L)'
;MDWFSLLKFIHVTSFAAWFGTVFASLFVLRTLQPELTGPPENTALHQQLLKKFIQLETKVADAGFKTAVISGLVLAFFFYGWSVWIFVKIGLVILQVIFTMSYIIKAIQPLTYPCSTDEYRKWYKLFAISFTMFALILLVTFFLL
;
A
#
# COMPACT_ATOMS: atom_id res chain seq x y z
N MET A 1 -6.29 -11.04 -29.21
CA MET A 1 -6.22 -9.93 -28.23
C MET A 1 -4.86 -9.29 -28.38
N ASP A 2 -4.79 -7.99 -28.57
CA ASP A 2 -3.51 -7.28 -28.70
C ASP A 2 -2.70 -7.41 -27.39
N TRP A 3 -1.48 -7.94 -27.48
CA TRP A 3 -0.60 -8.21 -26.33
C TRP A 3 -0.34 -6.95 -25.49
N PHE A 4 -0.25 -5.80 -26.15
CA PHE A 4 -0.10 -4.51 -25.48
C PHE A 4 -1.31 -4.19 -24.60
N SER A 5 -2.52 -4.39 -25.13
CA SER A 5 -3.78 -4.15 -24.41
C SER A 5 -3.95 -5.10 -23.23
N LEU A 6 -3.58 -6.38 -23.38
CA LEU A 6 -3.57 -7.35 -22.27
C LEU A 6 -2.58 -6.94 -21.16
N LEU A 7 -1.36 -6.56 -21.53
CA LEU A 7 -0.32 -6.22 -20.57
C LEU A 7 -0.67 -4.93 -19.80
N LYS A 8 -1.27 -3.94 -20.47
CA LYS A 8 -1.85 -2.77 -19.80
C LYS A 8 -2.95 -3.13 -18.84
N PHE A 9 -3.88 -4.01 -19.24
CA PHE A 9 -4.96 -4.43 -18.37
C PHE A 9 -4.41 -5.09 -17.09
N ILE A 10 -3.43 -6.00 -17.22
CA ILE A 10 -2.74 -6.62 -16.08
C ILE A 10 -2.07 -5.55 -15.21
N HIS A 11 -1.37 -4.60 -15.82
CA HIS A 11 -0.69 -3.53 -15.09
C HIS A 11 -1.66 -2.68 -14.27
N VAL A 12 -2.72 -2.17 -14.90
CA VAL A 12 -3.72 -1.30 -14.25
C VAL A 12 -4.50 -2.05 -13.18
N THR A 13 -4.91 -3.30 -13.43
CA THR A 13 -5.62 -4.10 -12.44
C THR A 13 -4.75 -4.47 -11.24
N SER A 14 -3.47 -4.80 -11.47
CA SER A 14 -2.51 -5.09 -10.39
C SER A 14 -2.23 -3.86 -9.54
N PHE A 15 -2.10 -2.70 -10.19
CA PHE A 15 -1.97 -1.41 -9.52
C PHE A 15 -3.23 -1.10 -8.68
N ALA A 16 -4.42 -1.27 -9.25
CA ALA A 16 -5.68 -1.08 -8.53
C ALA A 16 -5.83 -2.07 -7.36
N ALA A 17 -5.41 -3.32 -7.51
CA ALA A 17 -5.44 -4.32 -6.43
C ALA A 17 -4.50 -3.94 -5.27
N TRP A 18 -3.29 -3.49 -5.59
CA TRP A 18 -2.33 -3.02 -4.59
C TRP A 18 -2.91 -1.84 -3.79
N PHE A 19 -3.38 -0.79 -4.46
CA PHE A 19 -3.90 0.40 -3.77
C PHE A 19 -5.26 0.19 -3.11
N GLY A 20 -6.15 -0.56 -3.77
CA GLY A 20 -7.46 -0.90 -3.23
C GLY A 20 -7.36 -1.69 -1.93
N THR A 21 -6.35 -2.56 -1.80
CA THR A 21 -6.07 -3.29 -0.57
C THR A 21 -5.66 -2.33 0.56
N VAL A 22 -4.72 -1.41 0.30
CA VAL A 22 -4.32 -0.39 1.28
C VAL A 22 -5.51 0.48 1.69
N PHE A 23 -6.39 0.85 0.75
CA PHE A 23 -7.59 1.63 1.05
C PHE A 23 -8.61 0.85 1.89
N ALA A 24 -8.84 -0.43 1.57
CA ALA A 24 -9.71 -1.30 2.36
C ALA A 24 -9.22 -1.45 3.82
N SER A 25 -7.90 -1.53 4.02
CA SER A 25 -7.28 -1.62 5.34
C SER A 25 -7.60 -0.45 6.25
N LEU A 26 -7.79 0.75 5.69
CA LEU A 26 -8.20 1.92 6.47
C LEU A 26 -9.56 1.71 7.14
N PHE A 27 -10.53 1.13 6.42
CA PHE A 27 -11.86 0.86 6.98
C PHE A 27 -11.80 -0.19 8.07
N VAL A 28 -11.04 -1.27 7.86
CA VAL A 28 -10.88 -2.33 8.86
C VAL A 28 -10.24 -1.77 10.13
N LEU A 29 -9.17 -0.97 10.00
CA LEU A 29 -8.55 -0.33 11.16
C LEU A 29 -9.49 0.66 11.85
N ARG A 30 -10.23 1.47 11.10
CA ARG A 30 -11.23 2.37 11.69
C ARG A 30 -12.29 1.62 12.50
N THR A 31 -12.74 0.47 12.00
CA THR A 31 -13.69 -0.42 12.69
C THR A 31 -13.10 -1.05 13.94
N LEU A 32 -11.83 -1.45 13.91
CA LEU A 32 -11.17 -2.10 15.05
C LEU A 32 -10.67 -1.09 16.11
N GLN A 33 -10.62 0.21 15.81
CA GLN A 33 -10.10 1.21 16.74
C GLN A 33 -10.75 1.15 18.13
N PRO A 34 -12.09 1.17 18.30
CA PRO A 34 -12.71 1.19 19.62
C PRO A 34 -12.32 -0.02 20.49
N GLU A 35 -12.23 -1.19 19.86
CA GLU A 35 -11.91 -2.46 20.51
C GLU A 35 -10.42 -2.60 20.86
N LEU A 36 -9.55 -1.92 20.10
CA LEU A 36 -8.10 -1.94 20.29
C LEU A 36 -7.58 -0.80 21.19
N THR A 37 -8.41 0.22 21.46
CA THR A 37 -8.11 1.31 22.40
C THR A 37 -8.95 1.27 23.67
N GLY A 38 -9.88 0.31 23.77
CA GLY A 38 -10.82 0.15 24.87
C GLY A 38 -10.31 -0.77 26.00
N PRO A 39 -11.20 -1.13 26.95
CA PRO A 39 -10.87 -2.00 28.08
C PRO A 39 -10.36 -3.39 27.63
N PRO A 40 -9.49 -4.05 28.41
CA PRO A 40 -8.75 -5.24 27.97
C PRO A 40 -9.59 -6.48 27.67
N GLU A 41 -10.83 -6.55 28.17
CA GLU A 41 -11.67 -7.76 28.18
C GLU A 41 -11.89 -8.38 26.78
N ASN A 42 -11.88 -7.56 25.71
CA ASN A 42 -12.03 -8.02 24.33
C ASN A 42 -10.81 -7.76 23.42
N THR A 43 -9.74 -7.16 23.94
CA THR A 43 -8.63 -6.68 23.10
C THR A 43 -7.82 -7.81 22.46
N ALA A 44 -7.64 -8.94 23.16
CA ALA A 44 -6.83 -10.06 22.67
C ALA A 44 -7.39 -10.67 21.36
N LEU A 45 -8.71 -10.83 21.28
CA LEU A 45 -9.39 -11.35 20.09
C LEU A 45 -9.21 -10.39 18.90
N HIS A 46 -9.46 -9.10 19.11
CA HIS A 46 -9.35 -8.08 18.07
C HIS A 46 -7.90 -7.85 17.61
N GLN A 47 -6.94 -7.99 18.52
CA GLN A 47 -5.51 -7.97 18.18
C GLN A 47 -5.14 -9.17 17.28
N GLN A 48 -5.65 -10.37 17.60
CA GLN A 48 -5.43 -11.54 16.75
C GLN A 48 -6.06 -11.38 15.37
N LEU A 49 -7.27 -10.81 15.32
CA LEU A 49 -7.98 -10.51 14.07
C LEU A 49 -7.19 -9.49 13.23
N LEU A 50 -6.70 -8.40 13.84
CA LEU A 50 -5.85 -7.42 13.19
C LEU A 50 -4.59 -8.07 12.62
N LYS A 51 -3.91 -8.93 13.38
CA LYS A 51 -2.70 -9.62 12.93
C LYS A 51 -2.99 -10.52 11.72
N LYS A 52 -4.08 -11.30 11.76
CA LYS A 52 -4.50 -12.13 10.61
C LYS A 52 -4.85 -11.28 9.41
N PHE A 53 -5.56 -10.18 9.62
CA PHE A 53 -5.93 -9.24 8.56
C PHE A 53 -4.68 -8.67 7.88
N ILE A 54 -3.73 -8.13 8.64
CA ILE A 54 -2.47 -7.59 8.09
C ILE A 54 -1.71 -8.67 7.31
N GLN A 55 -1.64 -9.92 7.81
CA GLN A 55 -0.98 -11.00 7.08
C GLN A 55 -1.62 -11.32 5.72
N LEU A 56 -2.96 -11.23 5.63
CA LEU A 56 -3.68 -11.45 4.37
C LEU A 56 -3.55 -10.24 3.44
N GLU A 57 -3.75 -9.05 3.99
CA GLU A 57 -3.58 -7.75 3.33
C GLU A 57 -2.20 -7.65 2.68
N THR A 58 -1.12 -7.93 3.43
CA THR A 58 0.25 -7.82 2.93
C THR A 58 0.50 -8.82 1.79
N LYS A 59 -0.08 -10.02 1.83
CA LYS A 59 0.05 -10.98 0.72
C LYS A 59 -0.60 -10.46 -0.56
N VAL A 60 -1.80 -9.89 -0.47
CA VAL A 60 -2.52 -9.35 -1.63
C VAL A 60 -1.82 -8.08 -2.14
N ALA A 61 -1.43 -7.18 -1.25
CA ALA A 61 -0.70 -5.97 -1.57
C ALA A 61 0.65 -6.29 -2.24
N ASP A 62 1.42 -7.24 -1.72
CA ASP A 62 2.70 -7.68 -2.30
C ASP A 62 2.52 -8.29 -3.68
N ALA A 63 1.49 -9.12 -3.88
CA ALA A 63 1.21 -9.74 -5.17
C ALA A 63 0.80 -8.68 -6.21
N GLY A 64 -0.08 -7.75 -5.83
CA GLY A 64 -0.48 -6.61 -6.66
C GLY A 64 0.71 -5.73 -7.00
N PHE A 65 1.54 -5.39 -6.02
CA PHE A 65 2.74 -4.58 -6.19
C PHE A 65 3.74 -5.24 -7.15
N LYS A 66 4.12 -6.50 -6.91
CA LYS A 66 5.07 -7.23 -7.76
C LYS A 66 4.57 -7.33 -9.20
N THR A 67 3.30 -7.68 -9.38
CA THR A 67 2.72 -7.78 -10.72
C THR A 67 2.66 -6.42 -11.41
N ALA A 68 2.33 -5.34 -10.69
CA ALA A 68 2.35 -3.97 -11.23
C ALA A 68 3.76 -3.55 -11.66
N VAL A 69 4.79 -3.83 -10.85
CA VAL A 69 6.18 -3.51 -11.17
C VAL A 69 6.65 -4.32 -12.39
N ILE A 70 6.46 -5.64 -12.38
CA ILE A 70 6.91 -6.52 -13.48
C ILE A 70 6.22 -6.12 -14.79
N SER A 71 4.89 -5.99 -14.78
CA SER A 71 4.14 -5.59 -15.98
C SER A 71 4.54 -4.18 -16.47
N GLY A 72 4.84 -3.25 -15.55
CA GLY A 72 5.33 -1.91 -15.90
C GLY A 72 6.70 -1.95 -16.57
N LEU A 73 7.62 -2.78 -16.07
CA LEU A 73 8.95 -2.98 -16.67
C LEU A 73 8.87 -3.66 -18.04
N VAL A 74 8.00 -4.67 -18.20
CA VAL A 74 7.77 -5.31 -19.50
C VAL A 74 7.16 -4.31 -20.50
N LEU A 75 6.20 -3.49 -20.06
CA LEU A 75 5.63 -2.42 -20.88
C LEU A 75 6.71 -1.40 -21.31
N ALA A 76 7.58 -0.98 -20.39
CA ALA A 76 8.70 -0.10 -20.70
C ALA A 76 9.65 -0.72 -21.72
N PHE A 77 10.04 -1.98 -21.51
CA PHE A 77 11.01 -2.66 -22.36
C PHE A 77 10.52 -2.89 -23.79
N PHE A 78 9.28 -3.35 -23.96
CA PHE A 78 8.77 -3.78 -25.28
C PHE A 78 7.95 -2.71 -26.03
N PHE A 79 7.33 -1.74 -25.34
CA PHE A 79 6.34 -0.86 -25.96
C PHE A 79 6.61 0.63 -25.78
N TYR A 80 7.14 1.07 -24.63
CA TYR A 80 7.30 2.50 -24.33
C TYR A 80 8.75 3.02 -24.43
N GLY A 81 9.75 2.14 -24.44
CA GLY A 81 11.17 2.50 -24.37
C GLY A 81 11.59 2.93 -22.95
N TRP A 82 12.85 3.37 -22.80
CA TRP A 82 13.42 3.82 -21.52
C TRP A 82 13.69 5.33 -21.56
N SER A 83 12.72 6.13 -21.12
CA SER A 83 12.85 7.59 -20.99
C SER A 83 13.26 8.00 -19.57
N VAL A 84 13.75 9.23 -19.40
CA VAL A 84 14.04 9.83 -18.08
C VAL A 84 12.83 9.72 -17.14
N TRP A 85 11.62 9.88 -17.67
CA TRP A 85 10.37 9.77 -16.92
C TRP A 85 10.11 8.37 -16.35
N ILE A 86 10.59 7.31 -17.00
CA ILE A 86 10.47 5.95 -16.45
C ILE A 86 11.38 5.80 -15.23
N PHE A 87 12.58 6.35 -15.26
CA PHE A 87 13.47 6.37 -14.09
C PHE A 87 12.87 7.18 -12.93
N VAL A 88 12.23 8.32 -13.22
CA VAL A 88 11.49 9.09 -12.20
C VAL A 88 10.38 8.25 -11.57
N LYS A 89 9.56 7.55 -12.38
CA LYS A 89 8.49 6.67 -11.87
C LYS A 89 9.04 5.54 -11.00
N ILE A 90 10.11 4.88 -11.45
CA ILE A 90 10.79 3.84 -10.66
C ILE A 90 11.29 4.41 -9.33
N GLY A 91 11.92 5.58 -9.35
CA GLY A 91 12.39 6.26 -8.14
C GLY A 91 11.27 6.57 -7.15
N LEU A 92 10.12 7.05 -7.64
CA LEU A 92 8.94 7.31 -6.80
C LEU A 92 8.37 6.02 -6.18
N VAL A 93 8.31 4.94 -6.96
CA VAL A 93 7.86 3.63 -6.45
C VAL A 93 8.79 3.12 -5.35
N ILE A 94 10.11 3.21 -5.56
CA ILE A 94 11.11 2.85 -4.54
C ILE A 94 10.94 3.71 -3.29
N LEU A 95 10.78 5.02 -3.46
CA LEU A 95 10.61 5.96 -2.36
C LEU A 95 9.35 5.65 -1.54
N GLN A 96 8.26 5.28 -2.21
CA GLN A 96 7.03 4.88 -1.54
C GLN A 96 7.25 3.65 -0.66
N VAL A 97 7.92 2.62 -1.19
CA VAL A 97 8.25 1.40 -0.42
C VAL A 97 9.14 1.74 0.77
N ILE A 98 10.18 2.55 0.58
CA ILE A 98 11.10 2.94 1.65
C ILE A 98 10.35 3.69 2.76
N PHE A 99 9.54 4.71 2.43
CA PHE A 99 8.82 5.49 3.42
C PHE A 99 7.78 4.68 4.19
N THR A 100 7.00 3.85 3.48
CA THR A 100 5.99 3.01 4.11
C THR A 100 6.60 1.95 5.01
N MET A 101 7.60 1.20 4.53
CA MET A 101 8.26 0.16 5.33
C MET A 101 9.04 0.74 6.52
N SER A 102 9.76 1.85 6.32
CA SER A 102 10.48 2.52 7.41
C SER A 102 9.53 2.99 8.50
N TYR A 103 8.35 3.50 8.12
CA TYR A 103 7.33 3.92 9.07
C TYR A 103 6.71 2.73 9.81
N ILE A 104 6.41 1.64 9.10
CA ILE A 104 5.88 0.41 9.71
C ILE A 104 6.83 -0.11 10.79
N ILE A 105 8.11 -0.25 10.48
CA ILE A 105 9.12 -0.77 11.41
C ILE A 105 9.26 0.13 12.64
N LYS A 106 9.30 1.45 12.44
CA LYS A 106 9.54 2.41 13.53
C LYS A 106 8.33 2.72 14.39
N ALA A 107 7.13 2.75 13.80
CA ALA A 107 5.94 3.31 14.44
C ALA A 107 4.81 2.31 14.68
N ILE A 108 4.68 1.28 13.82
CA ILE A 108 3.56 0.34 13.85
C ILE A 108 3.93 -0.97 14.54
N GLN A 109 5.06 -1.58 14.17
CA GLN A 109 5.51 -2.83 14.81
C GLN A 109 5.67 -2.75 16.33
N PRO A 110 6.12 -1.62 16.91
CA PRO A 110 6.21 -1.50 18.38
C PRO A 110 4.87 -1.31 19.11
N LEU A 111 3.74 -1.18 18.39
CA LEU A 111 2.44 -1.01 19.03
C LEU A 111 2.00 -2.27 19.78
N THR A 112 1.73 -2.11 21.07
CA THR A 112 1.10 -3.12 21.92
C THR A 112 -0.35 -2.74 22.18
N TYR A 113 -1.26 -3.72 22.17
CA TYR A 113 -2.68 -3.48 22.43
C TYR A 113 -3.07 -4.00 23.82
N PRO A 114 -3.99 -3.33 24.53
CA PRO A 114 -4.67 -2.09 24.13
C PRO A 114 -3.69 -0.90 24.12
N CYS A 115 -3.83 -0.02 23.13
CA CYS A 115 -3.03 1.19 23.02
C CYS A 115 -3.88 2.44 23.23
N SER A 116 -3.24 3.57 23.53
CA SER A 116 -3.96 4.84 23.58
C SER A 116 -4.48 5.25 22.20
N THR A 117 -5.53 6.07 22.16
CA THR A 117 -6.04 6.63 20.90
C THR A 117 -4.96 7.42 20.15
N ASP A 118 -4.05 8.09 20.87
CA ASP A 118 -2.94 8.83 20.26
C ASP A 118 -1.87 7.92 19.65
N GLU A 119 -1.58 6.78 20.27
CA GLU A 119 -0.73 5.76 19.66
C GLU A 119 -1.38 5.12 18.44
N TYR A 120 -2.69 4.88 18.49
CA TYR A 120 -3.46 4.35 17.37
C TYR A 120 -3.41 5.28 16.15
N ARG A 121 -3.27 6.60 16.34
CA ARG A 121 -3.13 7.56 15.23
C ARG A 121 -1.92 7.29 14.33
N LYS A 122 -0.92 6.53 14.78
CA LYS A 122 0.20 6.10 13.93
C LYS A 122 -0.29 5.30 12.72
N TRP A 123 -1.35 4.50 12.83
CA TRP A 123 -1.95 3.83 11.67
C TRP A 123 -2.46 4.82 10.62
N TYR A 124 -3.17 5.87 11.04
CA TYR A 124 -3.66 6.90 10.12
C TYR A 124 -2.53 7.68 9.45
N LYS A 125 -1.42 7.91 10.17
CA LYS A 125 -0.21 8.50 9.59
C LYS A 125 0.42 7.61 8.53
N LEU A 126 0.47 6.28 8.74
CA LEU A 126 0.93 5.34 7.71
C LEU A 126 0.07 5.47 6.44
N PHE A 127 -1.25 5.49 6.57
CA PHE A 127 -2.14 5.68 5.42
C PHE A 127 -1.96 7.02 4.74
N ALA A 128 -1.80 8.10 5.50
CA ALA A 128 -1.54 9.42 4.93
C ALA A 128 -0.24 9.42 4.09
N ILE A 129 0.82 8.78 4.57
CA ILE A 129 2.07 8.61 3.81
C ILE A 129 1.80 7.82 2.52
N SER A 130 1.15 6.66 2.63
CA SER A 130 0.83 5.81 1.48
C SER A 130 -0.03 6.52 0.43
N PHE A 131 -1.09 7.23 0.84
CA PHE A 131 -1.97 7.95 -0.08
C PHE A 131 -1.33 9.19 -0.67
N THR A 132 -0.46 9.88 0.07
CA THR A 132 0.28 11.03 -0.47
C THR A 132 1.24 10.57 -1.57
N MET A 133 2.00 9.49 -1.30
CA MET A 133 2.90 8.91 -2.30
C MET A 133 2.13 8.38 -3.50
N PHE A 134 0.96 7.76 -3.28
CA PHE A 134 0.08 7.34 -4.36
C PHE A 134 -0.39 8.49 -5.24
N ALA A 135 -0.90 9.57 -4.62
CA ALA A 135 -1.34 10.75 -5.34
C ALA A 135 -0.19 11.36 -6.15
N LEU A 136 1.03 11.37 -5.60
CA LEU A 136 2.23 11.83 -6.29
C LEU A 136 2.57 10.94 -7.49
N ILE A 137 2.53 9.61 -7.35
CA ILE A 137 2.75 8.67 -8.46
C ILE A 137 1.72 8.88 -9.56
N LEU A 138 0.44 9.03 -9.21
CA LEU A 138 -0.63 9.31 -10.18
C LEU A 138 -0.41 10.65 -10.88
N LEU A 139 -0.09 11.71 -10.14
CA LEU A 139 0.17 13.03 -10.70
C LEU A 139 1.30 12.97 -11.73
N VAL A 140 2.42 12.35 -11.36
CA VAL A 140 3.57 12.20 -12.26
C VAL A 140 3.25 11.29 -13.44
N THR A 141 2.43 10.26 -13.23
CA THR A 141 2.08 9.30 -14.29
C THR A 141 1.10 9.87 -15.30
N PHE A 142 0.17 10.73 -14.91
CA PHE A 142 -0.90 11.23 -15.78
C PHE A 142 -0.71 12.68 -16.24
N PHE A 143 0.00 13.53 -15.49
CA PHE A 143 0.05 14.97 -15.76
C PHE A 143 1.46 15.50 -16.09
N LEU A 144 2.51 14.72 -15.88
CA LEU A 144 3.90 15.09 -16.22
C LEU A 144 4.46 14.28 -17.41
N LEU A 145 3.56 13.85 -18.31
CA LEU A 145 3.86 13.23 -19.59
C LEU A 145 3.71 14.23 -20.73
#